data_AF-A0A2T2TD74-F1
#
_entry.id   AF-A0A2T2TD74-F1
#
_cell.length_a   1.000
_cell.length_b   1.000
_cell.length_c   1.000
_cell.angle_alpha   90.00
_cell.angle_beta   90.00
_cell.angle_gamma   90.00
#
_symmetry.space_group_name_H-M   'P 1'
#
loop_
_entity.id
_entity.type
_entity.pdbx_description
1 polymer ?
#
loop_
_entity_poly.entity_id
_entity_poly.type
_entity_poly.pdbx_seq_one_letter_code
_entity_poly.pdbx_strand_id
1 'polypeptide(L)'
;MPDAPADVAPAPGEGGSSPADPAAARSAPASSEAASEATTEAPGAHELPYREELRRKALHLLALALPLGTALLGKTVALWVLGPAALLALTCDALRSRSRRFARLIQRVVGRMMRADEWASESEQELSADAFFGVRVNGATWTLVTMALLVALFPAPVAVAAFSLFMIGDAAAALVGRRWGRTCWGDGPRTVEGTAAFVGMAGLVVAPLAAFGYLPAPWWAAALAVAVAAGAEALPRPLNDNLRVPLTAALVLHLLG
;
A
#
# COMPACT_ATOMS: atom_id res chain seq x y z
N MET A 1 2.41 -4.91 81.59
CA MET A 1 3.76 -4.50 82.01
C MET A 1 4.75 -5.07 81.01
N PRO A 2 5.72 -4.30 80.49
CA PRO A 2 6.34 -3.12 81.11
C PRO A 2 6.23 -1.79 80.33
N ASP A 3 6.29 -0.70 81.11
CA ASP A 3 7.00 0.59 80.96
C ASP A 3 7.07 1.40 79.63
N ALA A 4 6.34 2.54 79.68
CA ALA A 4 6.79 3.95 79.62
C ALA A 4 7.54 4.52 78.39
N PRO A 5 7.74 5.86 78.28
CA PRO A 5 6.98 7.03 78.77
C PRO A 5 6.68 8.08 77.65
N ALA A 6 5.61 8.87 77.76
CA ALA A 6 5.53 10.28 78.21
C ALA A 6 6.34 11.32 77.40
N ASP A 7 5.64 12.34 76.89
CA ASP A 7 6.08 13.73 77.09
C ASP A 7 4.92 14.76 77.01
N VAL A 8 4.83 15.55 78.09
CA VAL A 8 4.46 16.98 78.23
C VAL A 8 3.10 17.52 77.74
N ALA A 9 2.31 17.97 78.72
CA ALA A 9 1.24 18.98 78.65
C ALA A 9 1.81 20.34 79.17
N PRO A 10 1.14 21.53 79.12
CA PRO A 10 -0.31 21.72 79.29
C PRO A 10 -1.00 22.82 78.46
N ALA A 11 -2.32 22.85 78.67
CA ALA A 11 -3.44 23.63 78.10
C ALA A 11 -3.42 25.15 78.50
N PRO A 12 -4.51 25.96 78.37
CA PRO A 12 -5.83 25.71 77.77
C PRO A 12 -6.38 26.87 76.89
N GLY A 13 -7.42 26.57 76.10
CA GLY A 13 -8.26 27.56 75.41
C GLY A 13 -9.69 27.05 75.37
N GLU A 14 -10.59 27.82 75.96
CA GLU A 14 -11.93 27.45 76.42
C GLU A 14 -13.02 27.42 75.35
N GLY A 15 -14.15 26.76 75.71
CA GLY A 15 -15.50 27.05 75.22
C GLY A 15 -15.83 26.43 73.86
N GLY A 16 -16.94 25.73 73.63
CA GLY A 16 -18.21 25.68 74.33
C GLY A 16 -19.29 25.33 73.30
N SER A 17 -20.17 24.40 73.67
CA SER A 17 -21.57 24.23 73.27
C SER A 17 -22.05 24.82 71.91
N SER A 18 -22.40 23.97 70.94
CA SER A 18 -23.82 23.58 70.66
C SER A 18 -24.53 24.54 69.66
N PRO A 19 -25.74 24.26 69.15
CA PRO A 19 -25.98 24.02 67.73
C PRO A 19 -26.92 25.06 67.09
N ALA A 20 -26.92 25.22 65.77
CA ALA A 20 -28.12 25.59 64.98
C ALA A 20 -27.80 25.81 63.49
N ASP A 21 -28.58 25.11 62.67
CA ASP A 21 -29.07 25.39 61.30
C ASP A 21 -29.38 26.86 60.96
N PRO A 22 -29.79 27.23 59.72
CA PRO A 22 -29.70 26.59 58.41
C PRO A 22 -29.26 27.60 57.29
N ALA A 23 -29.28 27.15 56.03
CA ALA A 23 -29.26 27.95 54.79
C ALA A 23 -27.88 28.24 54.14
N ALA A 24 -27.39 27.23 53.41
CA ALA A 24 -26.75 27.46 52.13
C ALA A 24 -27.19 26.36 51.15
N ALA A 25 -28.41 26.50 50.64
CA ALA A 25 -28.82 25.83 49.41
C ALA A 25 -28.00 26.39 48.25
N ARG A 26 -27.23 25.53 47.59
CA ARG A 26 -27.05 25.50 46.13
C ARG A 26 -26.34 24.20 45.74
N SER A 27 -27.18 23.25 45.36
CA SER A 27 -26.87 22.11 44.51
C SER A 27 -26.14 22.54 43.23
N ALA A 28 -25.00 21.93 42.94
CA ALA A 28 -24.57 21.65 41.57
C ALA A 28 -23.69 20.37 41.55
N PRO A 29 -23.78 19.56 40.48
CA PRO A 29 -23.42 18.14 40.49
C PRO A 29 -22.04 17.88 39.88
N ALA A 30 -21.64 16.60 39.96
CA ALA A 30 -20.45 16.01 39.41
C ALA A 30 -20.12 16.42 37.96
N SER A 31 -18.85 16.72 37.69
CA SER A 31 -18.26 16.65 36.36
C SER A 31 -17.05 15.71 36.39
N SER A 32 -17.36 14.41 36.49
CA SER A 32 -16.52 13.35 35.93
C SER A 32 -16.64 13.38 34.39
N GLU A 33 -16.15 14.45 33.77
CA GLU A 33 -16.10 14.65 32.31
C GLU A 33 -14.70 15.09 31.87
N ALA A 34 -13.67 14.42 32.38
CA ALA A 34 -12.28 14.63 31.96
C ALA A 34 -11.60 13.34 31.48
N ALA A 35 -12.38 12.34 31.09
CA ALA A 35 -11.88 11.06 30.58
C ALA A 35 -12.85 10.43 29.58
N SER A 36 -13.09 11.07 28.43
CA SER A 36 -13.51 10.39 27.19
C SER A 36 -13.59 11.38 26.01
N GLU A 37 -12.55 12.17 25.78
CA GLU A 37 -12.28 12.59 24.39
C GLU A 37 -11.43 11.49 23.76
N ALA A 38 -12.08 10.35 23.51
CA ALA A 38 -11.63 9.45 22.48
C ALA A 38 -11.79 10.22 21.17
N THR A 39 -10.67 10.79 20.70
CA THR A 39 -10.51 11.27 19.34
C THR A 39 -11.10 10.19 18.44
N THR A 40 -12.28 10.47 17.90
CA THR A 40 -12.87 9.64 16.86
C THR A 40 -11.98 9.84 15.65
N GLU A 41 -10.98 8.97 15.49
CA GLU A 41 -10.18 8.92 14.28
C GLU A 41 -11.14 8.70 13.12
N ALA A 42 -11.27 9.72 12.27
CA ALA A 42 -12.05 9.61 11.04
C ALA A 42 -11.50 8.44 10.22
N PRO A 43 -12.36 7.58 9.64
CA PRO A 43 -11.92 6.51 8.74
C PRO A 43 -11.30 7.17 7.51
N GLY A 44 -9.96 7.20 7.46
CA GLY A 44 -9.19 7.92 6.44
C GLY A 44 -7.77 8.33 6.85
N ALA A 45 -7.40 8.22 8.13
CA ALA A 45 -6.10 8.66 8.65
C ALA A 45 -4.86 7.93 8.08
N HIS A 46 -5.03 6.83 7.35
CA HIS A 46 -3.95 6.02 6.77
C HIS A 46 -3.82 6.10 5.24
N GLU A 47 -4.52 7.02 4.56
CA GLU A 47 -4.43 7.16 3.11
C GLU A 47 -3.48 8.28 2.67
N LEU A 48 -2.56 7.95 1.76
CA LEU A 48 -1.64 8.92 1.14
C LEU A 48 -2.43 10.06 0.46
N PRO A 49 -2.04 11.34 0.62
CA PRO A 49 -2.67 12.46 -0.10
C PRO A 49 -2.76 12.23 -1.62
N TYR A 50 -3.81 12.75 -2.27
CA TYR A 50 -4.01 12.56 -3.72
C TYR A 50 -2.83 13.06 -4.57
N ARG A 51 -2.14 14.12 -4.14
CA ARG A 51 -0.92 14.62 -4.81
C ARG A 51 0.23 13.61 -4.77
N GLU A 52 0.35 12.85 -3.69
CA GLU A 52 1.38 11.83 -3.53
C GLU A 52 1.05 10.58 -4.35
N GLU A 53 -0.24 10.22 -4.44
CA GLU A 53 -0.70 9.20 -5.37
C GLU A 53 -0.40 9.55 -6.82
N LEU A 54 -0.65 10.80 -7.22
CA LEU A 54 -0.35 11.25 -8.56
C LEU A 54 1.15 11.12 -8.87
N ARG A 55 2.02 11.47 -7.92
CA ARG A 55 3.48 11.27 -8.06
C ARG A 55 3.84 9.79 -8.14
N ARG A 56 3.23 8.95 -7.31
CA ARG A 56 3.45 7.49 -7.33
C ARG A 56 3.03 6.89 -8.66
N LYS A 57 1.86 7.29 -9.19
CA LYS A 57 1.38 6.81 -10.48
C LYS A 57 2.14 7.40 -11.68
N ALA A 58 2.71 8.60 -11.54
CA ALA A 58 3.66 9.12 -12.54
C ALA A 58 4.94 8.26 -12.60
N LEU A 59 5.50 7.87 -11.45
CA LEU A 59 6.68 6.99 -11.39
C LEU A 59 6.36 5.55 -11.78
N HIS A 60 5.17 5.07 -11.46
CA HIS A 60 4.64 3.83 -11.99
C HIS A 60 4.63 3.90 -13.52
N LEU A 61 3.98 4.90 -14.13
CA LEU A 61 3.95 5.03 -15.60
C LEU A 61 5.33 5.21 -16.23
N LEU A 62 6.33 5.77 -15.53
CA LEU A 62 7.71 5.78 -16.00
C LEU A 62 8.26 4.37 -16.23
N ALA A 63 7.79 3.37 -15.49
CA ALA A 63 8.17 1.97 -15.71
C ALA A 63 7.62 1.38 -17.03
N LEU A 64 6.78 2.09 -17.80
CA LEU A 64 6.51 1.76 -19.21
C LEU A 64 7.77 1.82 -20.09
N ALA A 65 8.85 2.46 -19.62
CA ALA A 65 10.17 2.36 -20.25
C ALA A 65 10.69 0.91 -20.30
N LEU A 66 10.28 0.04 -19.37
CA LEU A 66 10.74 -1.35 -19.32
C LEU A 66 10.17 -2.22 -20.46
N PRO A 67 8.83 -2.28 -20.71
CA PRO A 67 8.28 -2.97 -21.87
C PRO A 67 8.71 -2.31 -23.18
N LEU A 68 8.83 -0.98 -23.24
CA LEU A 68 9.37 -0.30 -24.43
C LEU A 68 10.82 -0.72 -24.71
N GLY A 69 11.69 -0.70 -23.70
CA GLY A 69 13.08 -1.15 -23.83
C GLY A 69 13.18 -2.62 -24.25
N THR A 70 12.29 -3.47 -23.73
CA THR A 70 12.19 -4.89 -24.14
C THR A 70 11.76 -5.02 -25.60
N ALA A 71 10.81 -4.20 -26.05
CA ALA A 71 10.36 -4.19 -27.43
C ALA A 71 11.44 -3.73 -28.41
N LEU A 72 12.29 -2.78 -28.00
CA LEU A 72 13.36 -2.24 -28.85
C LEU A 72 14.64 -3.08 -28.86
N LEU A 73 14.99 -3.69 -27.72
CA LEU A 73 16.27 -4.40 -27.54
C LEU A 73 16.11 -5.94 -27.64
N GLY A 74 14.88 -6.44 -27.57
CA GLY A 74 14.56 -7.86 -27.59
C GLY A 74 14.74 -8.57 -26.24
N LYS A 75 14.20 -9.80 -26.17
CA LYS A 75 14.16 -10.62 -24.93
C LYS A 75 15.54 -10.84 -24.30
N THR A 76 16.55 -11.19 -25.10
CA THR A 76 17.87 -11.55 -24.58
C THR A 76 18.55 -10.38 -23.88
N VAL A 77 18.58 -9.21 -24.52
CA VAL A 77 19.18 -8.00 -23.92
C VAL A 77 18.36 -7.56 -22.71
N ALA A 78 17.03 -7.60 -22.82
CA ALA A 78 16.14 -7.29 -21.70
C ALA A 78 16.43 -8.17 -20.47
N LEU A 79 16.67 -9.47 -20.63
CA LEU A 79 17.03 -10.35 -19.51
C LEU A 79 18.37 -10.00 -18.87
N TRP A 80 19.39 -9.69 -19.68
CA TRP A 80 20.69 -9.28 -19.17
C TRP A 80 20.68 -7.93 -18.45
N VAL A 81 19.68 -7.09 -18.71
CA VAL A 81 19.50 -5.81 -18.01
C VAL A 81 18.56 -5.98 -16.80
N LEU A 82 17.36 -6.50 -17.02
CA LEU A 82 16.31 -6.61 -16.02
C LEU A 82 16.63 -7.63 -14.92
N GLY A 83 17.26 -8.75 -15.26
CA GLY A 83 17.61 -9.80 -14.29
C GLY A 83 18.57 -9.28 -13.21
N PRO A 84 19.74 -8.74 -13.57
CA PRO A 84 20.65 -8.13 -12.60
C PRO A 84 20.04 -6.93 -11.88
N ALA A 85 19.26 -6.09 -12.56
CA ALA A 85 18.60 -4.95 -11.93
C ALA A 85 17.57 -5.39 -10.88
N ALA A 86 16.77 -6.43 -11.16
CA ALA A 86 15.81 -7.01 -10.22
C ALA A 86 16.52 -7.62 -9.00
N LEU A 87 17.63 -8.34 -9.21
CA LEU A 87 18.44 -8.90 -8.12
C LEU A 87 19.04 -7.80 -7.25
N LEU A 88 19.54 -6.72 -7.85
CA LEU A 88 20.06 -5.57 -7.13
C LEU A 88 18.96 -4.90 -6.30
N ALA A 89 17.78 -4.66 -6.87
CA ALA A 89 16.65 -4.06 -6.17
C ALA A 89 16.18 -4.91 -4.97
N LEU A 90 16.08 -6.23 -5.14
CA LEU A 90 15.81 -7.17 -4.06
C LEU A 90 16.89 -7.14 -2.98
N THR A 91 18.16 -7.05 -3.38
CA THR A 91 19.29 -6.93 -2.44
C THR A 91 19.21 -5.63 -1.65
N CYS A 92 18.84 -4.52 -2.29
CA CYS A 92 18.63 -3.25 -1.62
C CYS A 92 17.47 -3.32 -0.62
N ASP A 93 16.35 -3.95 -0.96
CA ASP A 93 15.24 -4.15 -0.02
C ASP A 93 15.63 -5.07 1.16
N ALA A 94 16.40 -6.13 0.91
CA ALA A 94 16.93 -6.99 1.97
C ALA A 94 17.98 -6.30 2.86
N LEU A 95 18.80 -5.41 2.30
CA LEU A 95 19.73 -4.61 3.08
C LEU A 95 19.01 -3.53 3.90
N ARG A 96 17.94 -2.96 3.32
CA ARG A 96 17.06 -2.01 4.00
C ARG A 96 16.37 -2.64 5.20
N SER A 97 15.89 -3.89 5.09
CA SER A 97 15.26 -4.57 6.22
C SER A 97 16.25 -4.92 7.34
N ARG A 98 17.54 -5.13 7.02
CA ARG A 98 18.56 -5.52 8.01
C ARG A 98 19.36 -4.37 8.62
N SER A 99 19.35 -3.18 8.02
CA SER A 99 20.19 -2.06 8.46
C SER A 99 19.39 -0.78 8.69
N ARG A 100 19.24 -0.39 9.96
CA ARG A 100 18.60 0.88 10.36
C ARG A 100 19.31 2.12 9.79
N ARG A 101 20.60 2.04 9.48
CA ARG A 101 21.35 3.13 8.82
C ARG A 101 20.94 3.25 7.35
N PHE A 102 20.88 2.11 6.65
CA PHE A 102 20.49 2.07 5.24
C PHE A 102 19.01 2.40 5.06
N ALA A 103 18.13 1.90 5.94
CA ALA A 103 16.71 2.27 5.95
C ALA A 103 16.51 3.78 6.10
N ARG A 104 17.26 4.45 7.00
CA ARG A 104 17.21 5.92 7.14
C ARG A 104 17.72 6.65 5.91
N LEU A 105 18.72 6.12 5.21
CA LEU A 105 19.20 6.70 3.95
C LEU A 105 18.10 6.61 2.88
N ILE A 106 17.50 5.43 2.71
CA ILE A 106 16.40 5.22 1.77
C ILE A 106 15.18 6.08 2.13
N GLN A 107 14.84 6.22 3.41
CA GLN A 107 13.77 7.14 3.85
C GLN A 107 14.03 8.59 3.44
N ARG A 108 15.28 9.08 3.50
CA ARG A 108 15.55 10.46 3.08
C ARG A 108 15.34 10.68 1.59
N VAL A 109 15.64 9.67 0.77
CA VAL A 109 15.60 9.78 -0.69
C VAL A 109 14.20 9.46 -1.23
N VAL A 110 13.58 8.37 -0.76
CA VAL A 110 12.37 7.76 -1.32
C VAL A 110 11.20 7.74 -0.32
N GLY A 111 11.41 8.25 0.90
CA GLY A 111 10.46 8.30 2.02
C GLY A 111 9.04 8.69 1.66
N ARG A 112 8.92 9.81 0.94
CA ARG A 112 7.65 10.45 0.57
C ARG A 112 6.87 9.71 -0.52
N MET A 113 7.39 8.60 -1.04
CA MET A 113 6.82 7.86 -2.17
C MET A 113 6.31 6.48 -1.76
N MET A 114 6.93 5.87 -0.75
CA MET A 114 6.59 4.54 -0.27
C MET A 114 5.39 4.59 0.66
N ARG A 115 4.56 3.56 0.58
CA ARG A 115 3.31 3.42 1.33
C ARG A 115 3.61 3.12 2.81
N ALA A 116 2.74 3.51 3.75
CA ALA A 116 2.96 3.29 5.18
C ALA A 116 3.17 1.79 5.51
N ASP A 117 2.41 0.95 4.81
CA ASP A 117 2.47 -0.51 4.77
C ASP A 117 3.70 -1.07 4.04
N GLU A 118 4.62 -0.27 3.51
CA GLU A 118 5.91 -0.73 2.96
C GLU A 118 7.09 -0.49 3.94
N TRP A 119 6.85 0.23 5.05
CA TRP A 119 7.90 0.72 5.97
C TRP A 119 8.21 -0.15 7.19
N ALA A 120 7.51 -1.27 7.44
CA ALA A 120 7.46 -1.94 8.74
C ALA A 120 8.79 -1.99 9.48
N SER A 121 8.71 -1.56 10.74
CA SER A 121 9.72 -1.78 11.77
C SER A 121 9.94 -3.27 12.01
N GLU A 122 11.10 -3.62 12.58
CA GLU A 122 11.50 -5.00 12.93
C GLU A 122 10.41 -5.77 13.71
N SER A 123 9.54 -5.08 14.48
CA SER A 123 8.46 -5.67 15.27
C SER A 123 7.16 -5.98 14.50
N GLU A 124 6.92 -5.36 13.34
CA GLU A 124 5.74 -5.62 12.49
C GLU A 124 6.05 -6.56 11.30
N GLN A 125 7.35 -6.80 11.04
CA GLN A 125 7.82 -7.65 9.94
C GLN A 125 7.54 -9.15 10.12
N GLU A 126 7.51 -9.64 11.37
CA GLU A 126 7.21 -11.05 11.65
C GLU A 126 5.72 -11.40 11.49
N LEU A 127 4.82 -10.41 11.51
CA LEU A 127 3.37 -10.64 11.57
C LEU A 127 2.62 -10.39 10.25
N SER A 128 3.31 -9.92 9.20
CA SER A 128 2.66 -9.52 7.93
C SER A 128 2.72 -10.62 6.86
N ALA A 129 1.54 -11.00 6.36
CA ALA A 129 1.34 -12.09 5.38
C ALA A 129 2.08 -11.88 4.03
N ASP A 130 2.49 -10.64 3.73
CA ASP A 130 3.09 -10.26 2.45
C ASP A 130 4.63 -10.21 2.47
N ALA A 131 5.26 -10.59 3.60
CA ALA A 131 6.72 -10.63 3.74
C ALA A 131 7.31 -11.88 3.06
N PHE A 132 8.21 -11.69 2.10
CA PHE A 132 8.91 -12.79 1.44
C PHE A 132 10.22 -13.06 2.18
N PHE A 133 10.36 -14.24 2.81
CA PHE A 133 11.50 -14.58 3.68
C PHE A 133 11.80 -13.52 4.77
N GLY A 134 10.76 -12.90 5.33
CA GLY A 134 10.92 -11.82 6.33
C GLY A 134 11.37 -10.47 5.75
N VAL A 135 11.43 -10.33 4.42
CA VAL A 135 11.77 -9.07 3.74
C VAL A 135 10.52 -8.48 3.08
N ARG A 136 10.17 -7.26 3.46
CA ARG A 136 9.08 -6.52 2.82
C ARG A 136 9.61 -5.74 1.61
N VAL A 137 9.22 -6.18 0.43
CA VAL A 137 9.67 -5.65 -0.87
C VAL A 137 8.81 -4.46 -1.28
N ASN A 138 9.42 -3.37 -1.75
CA ASN A 138 8.67 -2.18 -2.15
C ASN A 138 8.00 -2.37 -3.53
N GLY A 139 6.97 -1.57 -3.83
CA GLY A 139 6.23 -1.67 -5.09
C GLY A 139 7.07 -1.48 -6.37
N ALA A 140 8.11 -0.64 -6.36
CA ALA A 140 8.99 -0.46 -7.51
C ALA A 140 9.89 -1.69 -7.75
N THR A 141 10.38 -2.33 -6.68
CA THR A 141 11.09 -3.61 -6.76
C THR A 141 10.17 -4.70 -7.31
N TRP A 142 8.93 -4.80 -6.82
CA TRP A 142 7.94 -5.74 -7.38
C TRP A 142 7.67 -5.49 -8.86
N THR A 143 7.54 -4.23 -9.26
CA THR A 143 7.35 -3.84 -10.67
C THR A 143 8.52 -4.33 -11.55
N LEU A 144 9.76 -4.10 -11.11
CA LEU A 144 10.97 -4.52 -11.83
C LEU A 144 11.12 -6.04 -11.87
N VAL A 145 10.93 -6.71 -10.74
CA VAL A 145 10.96 -8.18 -10.62
C VAL A 145 9.90 -8.80 -11.53
N THR A 146 8.69 -8.25 -11.54
CA THR A 146 7.61 -8.77 -12.37
C THR A 146 7.92 -8.61 -13.85
N MET A 147 8.46 -7.48 -14.28
CA MET A 147 8.89 -7.33 -15.67
C MET A 147 9.98 -8.34 -16.04
N ALA A 148 10.99 -8.53 -15.19
CA ALA A 148 12.03 -9.54 -15.40
C ALA A 148 11.45 -10.96 -15.51
N LEU A 149 10.50 -11.31 -14.63
CA LEU A 149 9.80 -12.59 -14.64
C LEU A 149 8.97 -12.78 -15.91
N LEU A 150 8.20 -11.78 -16.32
CA LEU A 150 7.41 -11.84 -17.55
C LEU A 150 8.30 -12.10 -18.77
N VAL A 151 9.39 -11.35 -18.90
CA VAL A 151 10.34 -11.53 -20.00
C VAL A 151 11.01 -12.90 -19.93
N ALA A 152 11.31 -13.42 -18.74
CA ALA A 152 11.90 -14.75 -18.59
C ALA A 152 10.92 -15.84 -19.04
N LEU A 153 9.70 -15.80 -18.51
CA LEU A 153 8.70 -16.86 -18.65
C LEU A 153 7.97 -16.85 -19.99
N PHE A 154 7.76 -15.68 -20.60
CA PHE A 154 6.91 -15.54 -21.79
C PHE A 154 7.68 -14.99 -22.99
N PRO A 155 7.17 -15.17 -24.23
CA PRO A 155 7.67 -14.46 -25.41
C PRO A 155 7.61 -12.94 -25.21
N ALA A 156 8.55 -12.20 -25.83
CA ALA A 156 8.63 -10.75 -25.67
C ALA A 156 7.30 -10.03 -25.96
N PRO A 157 6.52 -10.38 -27.01
CA PRO A 157 5.23 -9.73 -27.27
C PRO A 157 4.24 -9.89 -26.12
N VAL A 158 4.15 -11.07 -25.51
CA VAL A 158 3.29 -11.35 -24.36
C VAL A 158 3.73 -10.54 -23.14
N ALA A 159 5.03 -10.53 -22.83
CA ALA A 159 5.56 -9.78 -21.70
C ALA A 159 5.30 -8.28 -21.84
N VAL A 160 5.59 -7.72 -23.02
CA VAL A 160 5.38 -6.30 -23.35
C VAL A 160 3.90 -5.93 -23.26
N ALA A 161 3.02 -6.74 -23.87
CA ALA A 161 1.58 -6.48 -23.86
C ALA A 161 1.03 -6.53 -22.43
N ALA A 162 1.23 -7.63 -21.71
CA ALA A 162 0.69 -7.83 -20.37
C ALA A 162 1.12 -6.76 -19.38
N PHE A 163 2.41 -6.41 -19.41
CA PHE A 163 2.94 -5.35 -18.55
C PHE A 163 2.39 -3.97 -18.93
N SER A 164 2.30 -3.64 -20.22
CA SER A 164 1.76 -2.34 -20.66
C SER A 164 0.29 -2.15 -20.28
N LEU A 165 -0.53 -3.20 -20.45
CA LEU A 165 -1.93 -3.22 -20.04
C LEU A 165 -2.07 -2.96 -18.53
N PHE A 166 -1.26 -3.67 -17.73
CA PHE A 166 -1.24 -3.52 -16.28
C PHE A 166 -0.86 -2.09 -15.86
N MET A 167 0.26 -1.55 -16.36
CA MET A 167 0.78 -0.27 -15.90
C MET A 167 -0.20 0.90 -16.16
N ILE A 168 -0.86 0.87 -17.31
CA ILE A 168 -1.83 1.90 -17.69
C ILE A 168 -3.16 1.69 -16.96
N GLY A 169 -3.61 0.43 -16.85
CA GLY A 169 -4.82 0.06 -16.13
C GLY A 169 -4.76 0.40 -14.65
N ASP A 170 -3.70 0.01 -13.94
CA ASP A 170 -3.54 0.24 -12.50
C ASP A 170 -3.38 1.74 -12.15
N ALA A 171 -2.72 2.52 -13.03
CA ALA A 171 -2.69 3.96 -12.90
C ALA A 171 -4.09 4.57 -13.03
N ALA A 172 -4.84 4.16 -14.06
CA ALA A 172 -6.20 4.64 -14.27
C ALA A 172 -7.14 4.25 -13.11
N ALA A 173 -7.08 3.00 -12.66
CA ALA A 173 -7.89 2.48 -11.57
C ALA A 173 -7.68 3.25 -10.27
N ALA A 174 -6.42 3.50 -9.91
CA ALA A 174 -6.10 4.23 -8.70
C ALA A 174 -6.47 5.71 -8.78
N LEU A 175 -6.20 6.38 -9.91
CA LEU A 175 -6.53 7.81 -10.02
C LEU A 175 -8.04 8.04 -10.08
N VAL A 176 -8.75 7.27 -10.90
CA VAL A 176 -10.21 7.39 -11.02
C VAL A 176 -10.91 6.91 -9.77
N GLY A 177 -10.52 5.75 -9.25
CA GLY A 177 -11.11 5.16 -8.06
C GLY A 177 -10.97 6.06 -6.84
N ARG A 178 -9.83 6.75 -6.66
CA ARG A 178 -9.66 7.70 -5.55
C ARG A 178 -10.35 9.04 -5.76
N ARG A 179 -10.48 9.51 -7.00
CA ARG A 179 -11.05 10.84 -7.28
C ARG A 179 -12.56 10.83 -7.41
N TRP A 180 -13.13 9.75 -7.96
CA TRP A 180 -14.53 9.63 -8.34
C TRP A 180 -15.18 8.31 -7.90
N GLY A 181 -14.43 7.37 -7.30
CA GLY A 181 -14.99 6.12 -6.82
C GLY A 181 -16.04 6.34 -5.74
N ARG A 182 -17.17 5.66 -5.89
CA ARG A 182 -18.31 5.72 -4.97
C ARG A 182 -18.78 4.33 -4.56
N THR A 183 -18.50 3.33 -5.39
CA THR A 183 -18.99 1.97 -5.22
C THR A 183 -17.81 1.05 -4.95
N CYS A 184 -17.60 0.62 -3.70
CA CYS A 184 -16.49 -0.26 -3.34
C CYS A 184 -16.77 -1.72 -3.70
N TRP A 185 -15.72 -2.46 -4.01
CA TRP A 185 -15.72 -3.92 -4.08
C TRP A 185 -15.66 -4.48 -2.66
N GLY A 186 -16.80 -4.91 -2.12
CA GLY A 186 -16.90 -5.39 -0.73
C GLY A 186 -16.44 -4.32 0.26
N ASP A 187 -15.72 -4.75 1.29
CA ASP A 187 -15.22 -3.85 2.36
C ASP A 187 -13.86 -3.22 2.03
N GLY A 188 -13.33 -3.43 0.82
CA GLY A 188 -12.01 -2.96 0.40
C GLY A 188 -12.00 -1.54 -0.17
N PRO A 189 -10.80 -0.93 -0.34
CA PRO A 189 -10.64 0.41 -0.90
C PRO A 189 -10.75 0.46 -2.44
N ARG A 190 -10.86 -0.69 -3.11
CA ARG A 190 -10.97 -0.78 -4.57
C ARG A 190 -12.41 -0.50 -4.99
N THR A 191 -12.60 0.27 -6.05
CA THR A 191 -13.94 0.72 -6.49
C THR A 191 -14.29 0.23 -7.88
N VAL A 192 -15.59 0.05 -8.13
CA VAL A 192 -16.15 -0.32 -9.44
C VAL A 192 -15.76 0.72 -10.49
N GLU A 193 -15.80 2.01 -10.14
CA GLU A 193 -15.38 3.09 -11.05
C GLU A 193 -13.88 3.00 -11.38
N GLY A 194 -13.04 2.62 -10.41
CA GLY A 194 -11.63 2.33 -10.64
C GLY A 194 -11.44 1.15 -11.60
N THR A 195 -12.13 0.04 -11.38
CA THR A 195 -12.07 -1.14 -12.27
C THR A 195 -12.57 -0.81 -13.68
N ALA A 196 -13.62 0.00 -13.82
CA ALA A 196 -14.09 0.47 -15.12
C ALA A 196 -13.02 1.31 -15.84
N ALA A 197 -12.31 2.19 -15.10
CA ALA A 197 -11.20 2.96 -15.63
C ALA A 197 -10.01 2.06 -16.03
N PHE A 198 -9.71 1.02 -15.26
CA PHE A 198 -8.73 0.00 -15.64
C PHE A 198 -9.09 -0.60 -17.00
N VAL A 199 -10.30 -1.14 -17.13
CA VAL A 199 -10.76 -1.83 -18.34
C VAL A 199 -10.73 -0.89 -19.54
N GLY A 200 -11.21 0.35 -19.38
CA GLY A 200 -11.20 1.35 -20.45
C GLY A 200 -9.78 1.69 -20.90
N MET A 201 -8.91 2.08 -19.97
CA MET A 201 -7.57 2.55 -20.30
C MET A 201 -6.64 1.43 -20.76
N ALA A 202 -6.70 0.24 -20.14
CA ALA A 202 -5.97 -0.93 -20.63
C ALA A 202 -6.51 -1.40 -21.98
N GLY A 203 -7.84 -1.38 -22.19
CA GLY A 203 -8.46 -1.71 -23.49
C GLY A 203 -7.98 -0.80 -24.62
N LEU A 204 -7.83 0.51 -24.37
CA LEU A 204 -7.29 1.45 -25.35
C LEU A 204 -5.85 1.13 -25.79
N VAL A 205 -5.07 0.42 -24.97
CA VAL A 205 -3.69 0.04 -25.27
C VAL A 205 -3.62 -1.15 -26.23
N VAL A 206 -4.70 -1.93 -26.39
CA VAL A 206 -4.73 -3.09 -27.30
C VAL A 206 -4.51 -2.67 -28.76
N ALA A 207 -5.12 -1.57 -29.20
CA ALA A 207 -4.99 -1.08 -30.58
C ALA A 207 -3.55 -0.70 -30.97
N PRO A 208 -2.81 0.13 -30.21
CA PRO A 208 -1.41 0.42 -30.53
C PRO A 208 -0.53 -0.84 -30.43
N LEU A 209 -0.75 -1.74 -29.46
CA LEU A 209 -0.01 -3.00 -29.42
C LEU A 209 -0.21 -3.82 -30.70
N ALA A 210 -1.44 -3.90 -31.23
CA ALA A 210 -1.71 -4.57 -32.49
C ALA A 210 -1.01 -3.87 -33.67
N ALA A 211 -1.10 -2.55 -33.75
CA ALA A 211 -0.51 -1.75 -34.82
C ALA A 211 1.02 -1.90 -34.91
N PHE A 212 1.69 -2.09 -33.77
CA PHE A 212 3.14 -2.29 -33.71
C PHE A 212 3.58 -3.77 -33.72
N GLY A 213 2.66 -4.72 -33.93
CA GLY A 213 2.99 -6.15 -33.96
C GLY A 213 3.32 -6.77 -32.59
N TYR A 214 2.91 -6.11 -31.51
CA TYR A 214 3.11 -6.53 -30.12
C TYR A 214 1.85 -7.10 -29.46
N LEU A 215 0.77 -7.30 -30.21
CA LEU A 215 -0.39 -8.04 -29.73
C LEU A 215 -0.23 -9.53 -30.09
N PRO A 216 0.07 -10.40 -29.12
CA PRO A 216 0.36 -11.81 -29.39
C PRO A 216 -0.89 -12.67 -29.63
N ALA A 217 -2.09 -12.09 -29.52
CA ALA A 217 -3.36 -12.82 -29.46
C ALA A 217 -4.46 -12.04 -30.23
N PRO A 218 -5.56 -12.69 -30.64
CA PRO A 218 -6.68 -11.97 -31.26
C PRO A 218 -7.33 -10.97 -30.29
N TRP A 219 -8.03 -9.98 -30.84
CA TRP A 219 -8.61 -8.87 -30.07
C TRP A 219 -9.54 -9.32 -28.93
N TRP A 220 -10.28 -10.42 -29.12
CA TRP A 220 -11.19 -10.95 -28.10
C TRP A 220 -10.42 -11.58 -26.93
N ALA A 221 -9.28 -12.22 -27.19
CA ALA A 221 -8.40 -12.77 -26.16
C ALA A 221 -7.71 -11.66 -25.38
N ALA A 222 -7.33 -10.58 -26.06
CA ALA A 222 -6.81 -9.38 -25.42
C ALA A 222 -7.85 -8.70 -24.52
N ALA A 223 -9.11 -8.61 -24.97
CA ALA A 223 -10.22 -8.11 -24.16
C ALA A 223 -10.45 -8.99 -22.91
N LEU A 224 -10.37 -10.31 -23.06
CA LEU A 224 -10.44 -11.24 -21.93
C LEU A 224 -9.26 -11.05 -20.97
N ALA A 225 -8.04 -10.87 -21.47
CA ALA A 225 -6.86 -10.61 -20.66
C ALA A 225 -7.01 -9.32 -19.82
N VAL A 226 -7.55 -8.26 -20.42
CA VAL A 226 -7.88 -7.00 -19.71
C VAL A 226 -8.92 -7.24 -18.63
N ALA A 227 -10.00 -7.97 -18.92
CA ALA A 227 -11.05 -8.27 -17.95
C ALA A 227 -10.52 -9.12 -16.77
N VAL A 228 -9.71 -10.15 -17.05
CA VAL A 228 -9.08 -11.00 -16.03
C VAL A 228 -8.10 -10.19 -15.18
N ALA A 229 -7.30 -9.31 -15.79
CA ALA A 229 -6.39 -8.42 -15.09
C ALA A 229 -7.14 -7.45 -14.16
N ALA A 230 -8.22 -6.83 -14.65
CA ALA A 230 -9.06 -5.93 -13.86
C ALA A 230 -9.72 -6.66 -12.68
N GLY A 231 -10.20 -7.89 -12.89
CA GLY A 231 -10.69 -8.74 -11.79
C GLY A 231 -9.58 -9.10 -10.79
N ALA A 232 -8.39 -9.46 -11.29
CA ALA A 232 -7.24 -9.74 -10.44
C ALA A 232 -6.80 -8.51 -9.63
N GLU A 233 -6.99 -7.29 -10.14
CA GLU A 233 -6.73 -6.04 -9.43
C GLU A 233 -7.77 -5.76 -8.34
N ALA A 234 -9.05 -5.97 -8.66
CA ALA A 234 -10.16 -5.69 -7.76
C ALA A 234 -10.24 -6.63 -6.55
N LEU A 235 -9.80 -7.90 -6.69
CA LEU A 235 -9.90 -8.88 -5.61
C LEU A 235 -8.77 -8.74 -4.57
N PRO A 236 -9.10 -8.66 -3.26
CA PRO A 236 -8.11 -8.76 -2.19
C PRO A 236 -7.54 -10.18 -2.16
N ARG A 237 -6.22 -10.31 -2.29
CA ARG A 237 -5.50 -11.59 -2.32
C ARG A 237 -4.08 -11.41 -1.76
N PRO A 238 -3.47 -12.48 -1.20
CA PRO A 238 -2.20 -12.40 -0.47
C PRO A 238 -0.98 -12.10 -1.35
N LEU A 239 -1.10 -12.20 -2.67
CA LEU A 239 0.01 -11.89 -3.57
C LEU A 239 0.00 -10.39 -3.92
N ASN A 240 1.16 -9.75 -3.99
CA ASN A 240 1.27 -8.35 -4.41
C ASN A 240 0.60 -8.14 -5.79
N ASP A 241 -0.15 -7.04 -5.93
CA ASP A 241 -0.90 -6.70 -7.15
C ASP A 241 0.02 -6.42 -8.34
N ASN A 242 1.17 -5.77 -8.11
CA ASN A 242 2.19 -5.55 -9.14
C ASN A 242 2.77 -6.83 -9.74
N LEU A 243 2.63 -7.97 -9.05
CA LEU A 243 3.01 -9.29 -9.54
C LEU A 243 1.82 -10.04 -10.15
N ARG A 244 0.74 -10.16 -9.38
CA ARG A 244 -0.42 -10.97 -9.74
C ARG A 244 -1.08 -10.50 -11.04
N VAL A 245 -1.39 -9.21 -11.12
CA VAL A 245 -2.21 -8.65 -12.21
C VAL A 245 -1.55 -8.87 -13.58
N PRO A 246 -0.31 -8.42 -13.83
CA PRO A 246 0.30 -8.61 -15.14
C PRO A 246 0.61 -10.09 -15.44
N LEU A 247 0.90 -10.94 -14.44
CA LEU A 247 1.07 -12.39 -14.67
C LEU A 247 -0.22 -13.05 -15.15
N THR A 248 -1.37 -12.71 -14.57
CA THR A 248 -2.65 -13.24 -15.02
C THR A 248 -3.00 -12.78 -16.44
N ALA A 249 -2.72 -11.52 -16.77
CA ALA A 249 -2.88 -11.00 -18.14
C ALA A 249 -1.97 -11.76 -19.14
N ALA A 250 -0.71 -11.95 -18.78
CA ALA A 250 0.27 -12.66 -19.61
C ALA A 250 -0.14 -14.11 -19.85
N LEU A 251 -0.65 -14.80 -18.82
CA LEU A 251 -1.11 -16.17 -18.94
C LEU A 251 -2.27 -16.28 -19.95
N VAL A 252 -3.26 -15.40 -19.87
CA VAL A 252 -4.39 -15.38 -20.81
C VAL A 252 -3.90 -15.12 -22.24
N LEU A 253 -3.06 -14.10 -22.42
CA LEU A 253 -2.50 -13.76 -23.74
C LEU A 253 -1.64 -14.90 -24.32
N HIS A 254 -0.90 -15.62 -23.48
CA HIS A 254 -0.04 -16.71 -23.92
C HIS A 254 -0.81 -17.98 -24.28
N LEU A 255 -1.89 -18.29 -23.55
CA LEU A 255 -2.68 -19.50 -23.78
C LEU A 255 -3.64 -19.37 -24.97
N LEU A 256 -4.01 -18.14 -25.35
CA LEU A 256 -5.03 -17.87 -26.36
C LEU A 256 -4.49 -17.15 -27.61
N GLY A 257 -3.17 -16.98 -27.70
CA GLY A 257 -2.47 -16.37 -28.84
C GLY A 257 -1.53 -17.36 -29.50
#